data_AF-A0A2N2SC67-F1
#
_entry.id   AF-A0A2N2SC67-F1
#
_cell.length_a   1.000
_cell.length_b   1.000
_cell.length_c   1.000
_cell.angle_alpha   90.00
_cell.angle_beta   90.00
_cell.angle_gamma   90.00
#
_symmetry.space_group_name_H-M   'P 1'
#
loop_
_entity.id
_entity.type
_entity.pdbx_description
1 polymer ?
#
loop_
_entity_poly.entity_id
_entity_poly.type
_entity_poly.pdbx_seq_one_letter_code
_entity_poly.pdbx_strand_id
1 'polypeptide(L)'
;MTRIAIFTDEPENQGGWHGAQLKQAFASREVEVAFVTLQDCIIDLSCSKPCIQIPGFEDPPKAAFVRGIAGGTLQQVIARLNVLHMLKMLGVS
;
A
#
# COMPACT_ATOMS: atom_id res chain seq x y z
N MET A 1 7.91 4.05 16.14
CA MET A 1 6.96 4.89 15.39
C MET A 1 6.14 3.98 14.49
N THR A 2 4.83 4.21 14.36
CA THR A 2 3.95 3.38 13.53
C THR A 2 3.99 3.91 12.11
N ARG A 3 4.29 3.06 11.12
CA ARG A 3 4.29 3.43 9.70
C ARG A 3 3.19 2.68 8.97
N ILE A 4 2.42 3.40 8.16
CA ILE A 4 1.33 2.83 7.34
C ILE A 4 1.58 3.09 5.86
N ALA A 5 1.11 2.17 5.02
CA ALA A 5 1.12 2.37 3.57
C ALA A 5 -0.17 3.08 3.14
N ILE A 6 -0.04 4.10 2.30
CA ILE A 6 -1.16 4.71 1.59
C ILE A 6 -1.04 4.34 0.11
N PHE A 7 -1.92 3.48 -0.36
CA PHE A 7 -1.98 3.06 -1.74
C PHE A 7 -2.69 4.11 -2.60
N THR A 8 -1.97 4.60 -3.59
CA THR A 8 -2.43 5.65 -4.49
C THR A 8 -1.90 5.39 -5.90
N ASP A 9 -2.64 5.83 -6.91
CA ASP A 9 -2.23 5.85 -8.31
C ASP A 9 -1.35 7.06 -8.67
N GLU A 10 -1.25 8.04 -7.78
CA GLU A 10 -0.41 9.24 -7.89
C GLU A 10 0.68 9.32 -6.78
N PRO A 11 1.57 8.31 -6.62
CA PRO A 11 2.56 8.30 -5.54
C PRO A 11 3.59 9.43 -5.65
N GLU A 12 3.96 9.86 -6.85
CA GLU A 12 4.91 10.95 -7.11
C GLU A 12 4.43 12.30 -6.55
N ASN A 13 3.12 12.51 -6.54
CA ASN A 13 2.48 13.70 -5.99
C ASN A 13 1.99 13.48 -4.55
N GLN A 14 2.40 12.39 -3.89
CA GLN A 14 1.93 12.01 -2.55
C GLN A 14 0.40 12.00 -2.44
N GLY A 15 -0.31 11.57 -3.49
CA GLY A 15 -1.77 11.61 -3.56
C GLY A 15 -2.36 13.02 -3.70
N GLY A 16 -1.59 13.99 -4.20
CA GLY A 16 -2.03 15.38 -4.37
C GLY A 16 -2.47 16.04 -3.05
N TRP A 17 -3.37 17.01 -3.14
CA TRP A 17 -3.79 17.79 -1.97
C TRP A 17 -4.48 16.97 -0.88
N HIS A 18 -5.30 15.99 -1.26
CA HIS A 18 -5.96 15.07 -0.32
C HIS A 18 -4.93 14.19 0.41
N GLY A 19 -3.90 13.70 -0.29
CA GLY A 19 -2.85 12.89 0.32
C GLY A 19 -1.97 13.72 1.27
N ALA A 20 -1.67 14.97 0.92
CA ALA A 20 -0.98 15.90 1.81
C ALA A 20 -1.76 16.15 3.12
N GLN A 21 -3.07 16.40 3.04
CA GLN A 21 -3.92 16.54 4.24
C GLN A 21 -3.94 15.25 5.07
N LEU A 22 -4.03 14.10 4.42
CA LEU A 22 -4.05 12.81 5.10
C LEU A 22 -2.71 12.54 5.82
N LYS A 23 -1.58 12.83 5.17
CA LYS A 23 -0.25 12.76 5.78
C LYS A 23 -0.15 13.64 7.02
N GLN A 24 -0.66 14.87 6.96
CA GLN A 24 -0.65 15.78 8.11
C GLN A 24 -1.53 15.26 9.26
N ALA A 25 -2.70 14.70 8.95
CA ALA A 25 -3.59 14.11 9.94
C ALA A 25 -2.93 12.90 10.64
N PHE A 26 -2.22 12.05 9.91
CA PHE A 26 -1.46 10.94 10.50
C PHE A 26 -0.24 11.42 11.31
N ALA A 27 0.49 12.42 10.81
CA ALA A 27 1.64 13.00 11.51
C ALA A 27 1.24 13.59 12.87
N SER A 28 0.04 14.20 12.97
CA SER A 28 -0.51 14.70 14.25
C SER A 28 -0.72 13.60 15.31
N ARG A 29 -0.69 12.33 14.89
CA ARG A 29 -0.83 11.14 15.73
C ARG A 29 0.46 10.33 15.81
N GLU A 30 1.59 10.92 15.43
CA GLU A 30 2.92 10.27 15.40
C GLU A 30 2.96 9.02 14.49
N VAL A 31 2.09 8.99 13.48
CA VAL A 31 2.05 7.94 12.45
C VAL A 31 2.73 8.46 11.19
N GLU A 32 3.74 7.72 10.74
CA GLU A 32 4.41 7.98 9.47
C GLU A 32 3.63 7.33 8.31
N VAL A 33 3.62 8.01 7.17
CA VAL A 33 2.92 7.58 5.97
C VAL A 33 3.92 7.39 4.84
N ALA A 34 3.84 6.24 4.17
CA ALA A 34 4.51 6.00 2.90
C ALA A 34 3.45 5.92 1.79
N PHE A 35 3.60 6.75 0.75
CA PHE A 35 2.77 6.66 -0.45
C PHE A 35 3.35 5.61 -1.38
N VAL A 36 2.53 4.64 -1.76
CA VAL A 36 2.95 3.47 -2.53
C VAL A 36 1.94 3.23 -3.65
N THR A 37 2.40 2.82 -4.82
CA THR A 37 1.51 2.30 -5.87
C THR A 37 1.39 0.78 -5.74
N LEU A 38 0.18 0.26 -5.93
CA LEU A 38 -0.05 -1.19 -5.96
C LEU A 38 0.71 -1.90 -7.09
N GLN A 39 1.16 -1.15 -8.10
CA GLN A 39 1.93 -1.67 -9.23
C GLN A 39 3.34 -2.10 -8.84
N ASP A 40 3.91 -1.46 -7.82
CA ASP A 40 5.28 -1.73 -7.36
C ASP A 40 5.31 -2.79 -6.24
N CYS A 41 4.13 -3.31 -5.85
CA CYS A 41 4.03 -4.38 -4.87
C CYS A 41 4.22 -5.73 -5.56
N ILE A 42 5.00 -6.61 -4.93
CA ILE A 42 5.31 -7.94 -5.45
C ILE A 42 4.73 -8.99 -4.50
N ILE A 43 3.93 -9.90 -5.04
CA ILE A 43 3.51 -11.11 -4.32
C ILE A 43 4.60 -12.16 -4.55
N ASP A 44 5.30 -12.53 -3.50
CA ASP A 44 6.34 -13.55 -3.55
C ASP A 44 5.80 -14.88 -3.02
N LEU A 45 5.77 -15.87 -3.92
CA LEU A 45 5.31 -17.23 -3.68
C LEU A 45 6.46 -18.25 -3.76
N SER A 46 7.71 -17.79 -3.86
CA SER A 46 8.89 -18.66 -3.97
C SER A 46 9.24 -19.36 -2.66
N CYS A 47 8.84 -18.78 -1.53
CA CYS A 47 9.05 -19.31 -0.20
C CYS A 47 7.93 -20.26 0.25
N SER A 48 8.17 -21.03 1.31
CA SER A 48 7.18 -21.93 1.92
C SER A 48 5.96 -21.19 2.51
N LYS A 49 6.09 -19.90 2.79
CA LYS A 49 5.00 -19.01 3.19
C LYS A 49 4.89 -17.87 2.18
N PRO A 50 3.69 -17.61 1.63
CA PRO A 50 3.46 -16.44 0.79
C PRO A 50 3.82 -15.16 1.53
N CYS A 51 4.53 -14.24 0.88
CA CYS A 51 4.80 -12.91 1.40
C CYS A 51 4.52 -11.82 0.37
N ILE A 52 4.50 -10.58 0.83
CA ILE A 52 4.28 -9.39 -0.01
C ILE A 52 5.41 -8.41 0.22
N GLN A 53 6.02 -7.94 -0.86
CA GLN A 53 7.02 -6.89 -0.84
C GLN A 53 6.34 -5.57 -1.17
N ILE A 54 6.52 -4.59 -0.30
CA ILE A 54 5.93 -3.26 -0.44
C ILE A 54 7.08 -2.25 -0.38
N PRO A 55 7.24 -1.39 -1.40
CA PRO A 55 8.30 -0.38 -1.39
C PRO A 55 8.30 0.46 -0.11
N GLY A 56 9.46 0.57 0.53
CA GLY A 56 9.63 1.32 1.78
C GLY A 56 9.23 0.56 3.05
N PHE A 57 8.96 -0.74 2.96
CA PHE A 57 8.68 -1.61 4.09
C PHE A 57 9.53 -2.87 4.05
N GLU A 58 10.16 -3.21 5.18
CA GLU A 58 10.86 -4.49 5.37
C GLU A 58 9.87 -5.61 5.69
N ASP A 59 8.85 -5.29 6.50
CA ASP A 59 7.74 -6.17 6.86
C ASP A 59 6.39 -5.54 6.45
N PRO A 60 5.34 -6.34 6.21
CA PRO A 60 4.00 -5.81 5.93
C PRO A 60 3.55 -4.80 7.01
N PRO A 61 2.99 -3.64 6.63
CA PRO A 61 2.52 -2.66 7.59
C PRO A 61 1.35 -3.22 8.39
N LYS A 62 1.16 -2.73 9.62
CA LYS A 62 0.02 -3.16 10.46
C LYS A 62 -1.33 -2.69 9.90
N ALA A 63 -1.33 -1.59 9.17
CA ALA A 63 -2.51 -1.05 8.53
C ALA A 63 -2.13 -0.40 7.20
N ALA A 64 -3.07 -0.40 6.25
CA ALA A 64 -2.91 0.28 4.98
C ALA A 64 -4.18 1.03 4.59
N PHE A 65 -4.02 2.18 3.94
CA PHE A 65 -5.13 2.97 3.44
C PHE A 65 -5.12 2.95 1.91
N VAL A 66 -6.22 2.49 1.30
CA VAL A 66 -6.34 2.46 -0.16
C VAL A 66 -7.13 3.68 -0.61
N ARG A 67 -6.46 4.65 -1.25
CA ARG A 67 -7.08 5.84 -1.84
C ARG A 67 -7.54 5.57 -3.27
N GLY A 68 -6.78 4.76 -4.02
CA GLY A 68 -7.10 4.46 -5.41
C GLY A 68 -6.43 3.16 -5.87
N ILE A 69 -7.03 2.57 -6.90
CA ILE A 69 -6.46 1.43 -7.63
C ILE A 69 -6.38 1.86 -9.08
N ALA A 70 -5.17 1.96 -9.62
CA ALA A 70 -4.98 2.35 -11.01
C ALA A 70 -5.76 1.41 -11.96
N GLY A 71 -6.33 1.99 -13.02
CA GLY A 71 -6.97 1.26 -14.11
C GLY A 71 -5.96 0.53 -15.01
N GLY A 72 -6.45 -0.09 -16.08
CA GLY A 72 -5.62 -0.84 -17.03
C GLY A 72 -6.37 -2.03 -17.60
N THR A 73 -5.63 -3.04 -18.04
CA THR A 73 -6.22 -4.31 -18.48
C THR A 73 -6.86 -5.04 -17.30
N LEU A 74 -7.80 -5.94 -17.59
CA LEU A 74 -8.41 -6.80 -16.57
C LEU A 74 -7.35 -7.54 -15.73
N GLN A 75 -6.30 -8.04 -16.37
CA GLN A 75 -5.20 -8.74 -15.68
C GLN A 75 -4.45 -7.83 -14.72
N GLN A 76 -4.16 -6.58 -15.12
CA GLN A 76 -3.50 -5.61 -14.24
C GLN A 76 -4.38 -5.24 -13.05
N VAL A 77 -5.68 -5.05 -13.25
CA VAL A 77 -6.62 -4.76 -12.16
C VAL A 77 -6.72 -5.95 -11.20
N ILE A 78 -6.85 -7.17 -11.73
CA ILE A 78 -6.86 -8.40 -10.91
C ILE A 78 -5.57 -8.53 -10.10
N ALA A 79 -4.40 -8.28 -10.70
CA ALA A 79 -3.13 -8.34 -9.99
C ALA A 79 -3.08 -7.37 -8.80
N ARG A 80 -3.52 -6.12 -8.99
CA ARG A 80 -3.59 -5.12 -7.91
C ARG A 80 -4.59 -5.51 -6.81
N LEU A 81 -5.72 -6.13 -7.16
CA LEU A 81 -6.67 -6.66 -6.17
C LEU A 81 -6.08 -7.84 -5.39
N ASN A 82 -5.30 -8.71 -6.05
CA ASN A 82 -4.62 -9.81 -5.38
C ASN A 82 -3.60 -9.32 -4.34
N VAL A 83 -2.92 -8.20 -4.60
CA VAL A 83 -2.05 -7.54 -3.60
C VAL A 83 -2.87 -7.17 -2.36
N LEU A 84 -4.05 -6.57 -2.52
CA LEU A 84 -4.94 -6.21 -1.40
C LEU A 84 -5.49 -7.43 -0.66
N HIS A 85 -5.87 -8.49 -1.39
CA HIS A 85 -6.30 -9.75 -0.78
C HIS A 85 -5.17 -10.37 0.06
N MET A 86 -3.93 -10.33 -0.44
CA MET A 86 -2.77 -10.84 0.26
C MET A 86 -2.51 -10.06 1.56
N LEU A 87 -2.58 -8.72 1.52
CA LEU A 87 -2.47 -7.88 2.73
C LEU A 87 -3.51 -8.26 3.79
N LYS A 88 -4.77 -8.46 3.36
CA LYS A 88 -5.85 -8.89 4.25
C LYS A 88 -5.58 -10.27 4.86
N MET A 89 -5.07 -11.22 4.07
CA MET A 89 -4.69 -12.55 4.56
C MET A 89 -3.54 -12.50 5.58
N LEU A 90 -2.62 -11.55 5.41
CA LEU A 90 -1.53 -11.29 6.34
C LEU A 90 -1.95 -10.52 7.61
N GLY A 91 -3.23 -10.15 7.73
CA GLY A 91 -3.77 -9.44 8.90
C GLY A 91 -3.51 -7.94 8.91
N VAL A 92 -3.16 -7.36 7.76
CA VAL A 92 -3.09 -5.90 7.61
C VAL A 92 -4.51 -5.34 7.70
N SER A 93 -4.72 -4.40 8.64
CA SER A 93 -6.01 -3.75 8.89
C SER A 93 -6.32 -2.63 7.90
#